data_AF-A0A8C1WXD2-F1
#
_entry.id   AF-A0A8C1WXD2-F1
#
_cell.length_a   1.000
_cell.length_b   1.000
_cell.length_c   1.000
_cell.angle_alpha   90.00
_cell.angle_beta   90.00
_cell.angle_gamma   90.00
#
_symmetry.space_group_name_H-M   'P 1'
#
loop_
_entity.id
_entity.type
_entity.pdbx_description
1 polymer ?
#
loop_
_entity_poly.entity_id
_entity_poly.type
_entity_poly.pdbx_seq_one_letter_code
_entity_poly.pdbx_strand_id
1 'polypeptide(L)'
;MVGPQVTFEKIPRLDTTISSVDIDLIGIAKNNKERSAAVAFMSYNTMENLLKPDFFNTSSETVKTMMSTVISATLPKTTNTKLTKPVNFTLKHIRDFDPSGSLSCVYWNISEWIVDGCSVLMTNSSYTVCSCVHLSTFALIMQTSRPAESDSQLDLLNLVCVIVGLVFFSLALLTFALCQWSSGVNNLARINICISLLLAHLLFLLTQRFLSLIRPQQVLCTVISGLLHFLFLSGFVWMFIEAVLLFICVKNLSQISSKKREVLSSRFLCVIGYAFALVVVCVSVGLVPEGYGSEHCWIKIDKGFIWSFLGPVCVILVVNTSRISHDFYLY
;
A
#
# COMPACT_ATOMS: atom_id res chain seq x y z
N MET A 1 10.34 -26.95 31.20
CA MET A 1 9.84 -28.34 31.32
C MET A 1 9.83 -28.71 32.79
N VAL A 2 8.69 -29.15 33.32
CA VAL A 2 8.63 -29.76 34.66
C VAL A 2 8.78 -31.27 34.46
N GLY A 3 9.69 -31.88 35.22
CA GLY A 3 10.03 -33.30 35.10
C GLY A 3 8.92 -34.25 35.57
N PRO A 4 9.06 -35.56 35.32
CA PRO A 4 8.11 -36.57 35.84
C PRO A 4 8.12 -36.59 37.38
N GLN A 5 6.95 -36.86 37.99
CA GLN A 5 6.72 -37.02 39.44
C GLN A 5 6.83 -35.75 40.31
N VAL A 6 6.35 -34.61 39.82
CA VAL A 6 6.27 -33.38 40.63
C VAL A 6 4.86 -33.19 41.20
N THR A 7 4.75 -32.99 42.52
CA THR A 7 3.50 -32.66 43.20
C THR A 7 3.35 -31.13 43.27
N PHE A 8 2.27 -30.59 42.73
CA PHE A 8 2.02 -29.15 42.75
C PHE A 8 1.12 -28.76 43.93
N GLU A 9 1.59 -27.85 44.79
CA GLU A 9 0.78 -27.23 45.85
C GLU A 9 0.06 -25.95 45.36
N LYS A 10 0.53 -25.35 44.25
CA LYS A 10 -0.04 -24.15 43.63
C LYS A 10 -0.18 -24.35 42.12
N ILE A 11 -1.17 -23.68 41.53
CA ILE A 11 -1.42 -23.72 40.09
C ILE A 11 -0.22 -23.10 39.35
N PRO A 12 0.49 -23.84 38.49
CA PRO A 12 1.62 -23.29 37.76
C PRO A 12 1.14 -22.39 36.61
N ARG A 13 1.72 -21.19 36.50
CA ARG A 13 1.61 -20.37 35.30
C ARG A 13 2.66 -20.81 34.29
N LEU A 14 2.24 -20.96 33.04
CA LEU A 14 3.11 -21.32 31.93
C LEU A 14 3.36 -20.07 31.09
N ASP A 15 4.61 -19.65 31.00
CA ASP A 15 5.01 -18.42 30.33
C ASP A 15 5.81 -18.71 29.06
N THR A 16 5.60 -17.88 28.04
CA THR A 16 6.50 -17.69 26.91
C THR A 16 6.99 -16.24 26.89
N THR A 17 7.75 -15.83 25.87
CA THR A 17 8.26 -14.46 25.74
C THR A 17 7.17 -13.40 25.61
N ILE A 18 5.99 -13.76 25.10
CA ILE A 18 4.93 -12.82 24.69
C ILE A 18 3.52 -13.27 25.09
N SER A 19 3.40 -14.42 25.75
CA SER A 19 2.12 -14.94 26.22
C SER A 19 2.27 -15.77 27.48
N SER A 20 1.21 -15.85 28.27
CA SER A 20 1.14 -16.72 29.44
C SER A 20 -0.21 -17.42 29.52
N VAL A 21 -0.25 -18.59 30.17
CA VAL A 21 -1.48 -19.34 30.40
C VAL A 21 -1.59 -19.80 31.85
N ASP A 22 -2.80 -19.64 32.40
CA ASP A 22 -3.22 -20.07 33.73
C ASP A 22 -4.26 -21.20 33.56
N ILE A 23 -3.88 -22.41 33.98
CA ILE A 23 -4.66 -23.63 33.80
C ILE A 23 -4.71 -24.44 35.09
N ASP A 24 -5.91 -24.85 35.53
CA ASP A 24 -6.12 -25.63 36.75
C ASP A 24 -5.67 -27.10 36.57
N LEU A 25 -4.35 -27.29 36.50
CA LEU A 25 -3.72 -28.60 36.29
C LEU A 25 -4.04 -29.58 37.43
N ILE A 26 -4.21 -29.06 38.65
CA ILE A 26 -4.53 -29.87 39.84
C ILE A 26 -5.94 -30.44 39.72
N GLY A 27 -6.92 -29.62 39.32
CA GLY A 27 -8.29 -30.06 39.05
C GLY A 27 -8.34 -31.12 37.93
N ILE A 28 -7.59 -30.88 36.85
CA ILE A 28 -7.51 -31.82 35.71
C ILE A 28 -6.89 -33.16 36.15
N ALA A 29 -5.78 -33.12 36.90
CA ALA A 29 -5.11 -34.32 37.37
C ALA A 29 -6.01 -35.16 38.29
N LYS A 30 -6.76 -34.54 39.22
CA LYS A 30 -7.70 -35.24 40.11
C LYS A 30 -8.81 -35.97 39.36
N ASN A 31 -9.27 -35.41 38.24
CA ASN A 31 -10.36 -35.97 37.44
C ASN A 31 -9.87 -36.97 36.36
N ASN A 32 -8.56 -37.15 36.21
CA ASN A 32 -7.99 -38.13 35.29
C ASN A 32 -7.80 -39.49 35.98
N LYS A 33 -7.99 -40.60 35.24
CA LYS A 33 -7.90 -41.97 35.78
C LYS A 33 -6.55 -42.27 36.45
N GLU A 34 -5.47 -41.74 35.87
CA GLU A 34 -4.08 -41.94 36.32
C GLU A 34 -3.65 -40.92 37.39
N ARG A 35 -4.58 -40.07 37.88
CA ARG A 35 -4.32 -38.97 38.82
C ARG A 35 -3.19 -38.02 38.44
N SER A 36 -2.86 -37.99 37.15
CA SER A 36 -1.75 -37.23 36.57
C SER A 36 -2.24 -36.45 35.36
N ALA A 37 -1.71 -35.26 35.13
CA ALA A 37 -2.00 -34.47 33.94
C ALA A 37 -0.73 -33.78 33.46
N ALA A 38 -0.60 -33.64 32.15
CA ALA A 38 0.48 -32.89 31.53
C ALA A 38 -0.12 -31.87 30.56
N VAL A 39 0.41 -30.65 30.56
CA VAL A 39 0.04 -29.58 29.63
C VAL A 39 1.25 -29.20 28.80
N ALA A 40 1.03 -29.05 27.49
CA ALA A 40 1.97 -28.43 26.59
C ALA A 40 1.42 -27.06 26.18
N PHE A 41 2.24 -26.02 26.30
CA PHE A 41 1.94 -24.65 25.88
C PHE A 41 3.03 -24.17 24.94
N MET A 42 2.63 -23.63 23.79
CA MET A 42 3.52 -23.25 22.69
C MET A 42 3.09 -21.90 22.12
N SER A 43 4.06 -21.08 21.71
CA SER A 43 3.83 -19.83 20.96
C SER A 43 4.57 -19.90 19.63
N TYR A 44 3.93 -19.48 18.55
CA TYR A 44 4.45 -19.53 17.19
C TYR A 44 4.68 -18.12 16.65
N ASN A 45 5.95 -17.74 16.47
CA ASN A 45 6.32 -16.36 16.11
C ASN A 45 5.98 -15.99 14.65
N THR A 46 5.88 -16.97 13.74
CA THR A 46 5.77 -16.72 12.30
C THR A 46 4.52 -17.30 11.66
N MET A 47 3.56 -17.74 12.47
CA MET A 47 2.36 -18.42 11.96
C MET A 47 1.29 -17.46 11.40
N GLU A 48 1.43 -16.15 11.60
CA GLU A 48 0.51 -15.13 11.06
C GLU A 48 0.45 -15.13 9.51
N ASN A 49 1.49 -15.62 8.85
CA ASN A 49 1.54 -15.74 7.39
C ASN A 49 0.71 -16.92 6.84
N LEU A 50 0.54 -17.97 7.65
CA LEU A 50 -0.23 -19.16 7.28
C LEU A 50 -1.66 -19.07 7.79
N LEU A 51 -1.83 -18.65 9.03
CA LEU A 51 -3.13 -18.48 9.69
C LEU A 51 -3.52 -17.00 9.69
N LYS A 52 -3.92 -16.53 8.50
CA LYS A 52 -4.28 -15.12 8.29
C LYS A 52 -5.52 -14.71 9.10
N PRO A 53 -5.63 -13.43 9.49
CA PRO A 53 -6.83 -12.91 10.14
C PRO A 53 -8.07 -12.95 9.23
N ASP A 54 -7.89 -13.04 7.91
CA ASP A 54 -8.98 -13.13 6.92
C ASP A 54 -9.87 -14.37 7.10
N PHE A 55 -9.33 -15.44 7.70
CA PHE A 55 -10.08 -16.65 8.01
C PHE A 55 -11.07 -16.48 9.18
N PHE A 56 -11.13 -15.30 9.80
CA PHE A 56 -12.15 -14.98 10.79
C PHE A 56 -13.40 -14.46 10.10
N ASN A 57 -14.42 -15.30 9.91
CA ASN A 57 -15.62 -14.91 9.17
C ASN A 57 -16.56 -14.06 10.05
N THR A 58 -16.76 -12.80 9.67
CA THR A 58 -17.71 -11.87 10.31
C THR A 58 -18.53 -11.15 9.26
N SER A 59 -19.79 -10.89 9.57
CA SER A 59 -20.78 -10.30 8.65
C SER A 59 -20.52 -8.84 8.28
N SER A 60 -19.65 -8.14 9.02
CA SER A 60 -19.27 -6.76 8.78
C SER A 60 -18.01 -6.66 7.93
N GLU A 61 -18.00 -5.73 6.96
CA GLU A 61 -16.82 -5.32 6.20
C GLU A 61 -15.82 -4.55 7.09
N THR A 62 -15.20 -5.27 8.03
CA THR A 62 -14.20 -4.75 8.96
C THR A 62 -12.79 -5.12 8.52
N VAL A 63 -11.81 -4.27 8.85
CA VAL A 63 -10.39 -4.60 8.70
C VAL A 63 -10.01 -5.51 9.87
N LYS A 64 -9.49 -6.68 9.55
CA LYS A 64 -9.11 -7.71 10.54
C LYS A 64 -7.60 -7.70 10.71
N THR A 65 -7.16 -7.38 11.91
CA THR A 65 -5.73 -7.28 12.22
C THR A 65 -5.37 -8.31 13.27
N MET A 66 -4.29 -9.05 13.03
CA MET A 66 -3.76 -9.99 14.02
C MET A 66 -3.07 -9.20 15.15
N MET A 67 -3.50 -9.34 16.41
CA MET A 67 -2.95 -8.56 17.53
C MET A 67 -2.00 -9.34 18.42
N SER A 68 -1.92 -10.67 18.26
CA SER A 68 -1.00 -11.53 18.99
C SER A 68 -0.32 -12.54 18.06
N THR A 69 0.71 -13.21 18.56
CA THR A 69 1.14 -14.48 17.97
C THR A 69 0.09 -15.56 18.19
N VAL A 70 0.18 -16.60 17.37
CA VAL A 70 -0.63 -17.81 17.54
C VAL A 70 -0.04 -18.62 18.69
N ILE A 71 -0.89 -19.06 19.61
CA ILE A 71 -0.52 -19.93 20.73
C ILE A 71 -1.27 -21.25 20.63
N SER A 72 -0.72 -22.33 21.19
CA SER A 72 -1.43 -23.60 21.30
C SER A 72 -1.26 -24.18 22.68
N ALA A 73 -2.35 -24.67 23.25
CA ALA A 73 -2.37 -25.35 24.53
C ALA A 73 -3.03 -26.73 24.34
N THR A 74 -2.37 -27.78 24.81
CA THR A 74 -2.86 -29.16 24.69
C THR A 74 -2.58 -29.96 25.95
N LEU A 75 -3.37 -31.00 26.19
CA LEU A 75 -3.20 -31.95 27.30
C LEU A 75 -2.62 -33.28 26.76
N PRO A 76 -1.29 -33.38 26.53
CA PRO A 76 -0.70 -34.64 26.12
C PRO A 76 -0.94 -35.74 27.16
N LYS A 77 -1.25 -36.96 26.69
CA LYS A 77 -1.42 -38.16 27.53
C LYS A 77 -2.49 -38.05 28.62
N THR A 78 -3.48 -37.17 28.45
CA THR A 78 -4.61 -37.04 29.39
C THR A 78 -5.88 -37.59 28.74
N THR A 79 -6.52 -38.59 29.36
CA THR A 79 -7.71 -39.24 28.78
C THR A 79 -8.98 -38.40 28.93
N ASN A 80 -9.07 -37.58 29.99
CA ASN A 80 -10.17 -36.66 30.22
C ASN A 80 -9.74 -35.23 29.87
N THR A 81 -10.23 -34.71 28.74
CA THR A 81 -9.92 -33.36 28.25
C THR A 81 -10.90 -32.30 28.76
N LYS A 82 -11.90 -32.68 29.57
CA LYS A 82 -12.88 -31.73 30.11
C LYS A 82 -12.24 -30.84 31.17
N LEU A 83 -12.25 -29.55 30.90
CA LEU A 83 -11.79 -28.53 31.83
C LEU A 83 -12.83 -28.30 32.93
N THR A 84 -12.38 -28.25 34.19
CA THR A 84 -13.26 -27.95 35.35
C THR A 84 -13.46 -26.45 35.55
N LYS A 85 -12.50 -25.65 35.06
CA LYS A 85 -12.55 -24.19 35.02
C LYS A 85 -12.06 -23.71 33.64
N PRO A 86 -12.55 -22.57 33.14
CA PRO A 86 -11.99 -21.95 31.95
C PRO A 86 -10.48 -21.71 32.10
N VAL A 87 -9.77 -21.79 30.98
CA VAL A 87 -8.34 -21.51 30.89
C VAL A 87 -8.17 -20.06 30.48
N ASN A 88 -7.35 -19.33 31.24
CA ASN A 88 -7.08 -17.93 30.98
C ASN A 88 -5.72 -17.78 30.34
N PHE A 89 -5.64 -17.12 29.19
CA PHE A 89 -4.38 -16.77 28.56
C PHE A 89 -4.23 -15.27 28.41
N THR A 90 -3.01 -14.79 28.64
CA THR A 90 -2.62 -13.40 28.45
C THR A 90 -1.78 -13.30 27.20
N LEU A 91 -2.17 -12.43 26.28
CA LEU A 91 -1.50 -12.20 25.00
C LEU A 91 -0.99 -10.77 24.94
N LYS A 92 0.32 -10.60 24.77
CA LYS A 92 0.91 -9.29 24.55
C LYS A 92 0.58 -8.80 23.14
N HIS A 93 0.26 -7.53 23.00
CA HIS A 93 0.01 -6.91 21.71
C HIS A 93 1.31 -6.81 20.91
N ILE A 94 1.29 -7.30 19.67
CA ILE A 94 2.40 -7.18 18.71
C ILE A 94 2.28 -5.96 17.79
N ARG A 95 1.13 -5.26 17.86
CA ARG A 95 0.79 -4.06 17.09
C ARG A 95 0.15 -3.02 18.03
N ASP A 96 0.11 -1.76 17.60
CA ASP A 96 -0.51 -0.70 18.38
C ASP A 96 -2.02 -0.94 18.55
N PHE A 97 -2.51 -0.75 19.78
CA PHE A 97 -3.91 -0.97 20.10
C PHE A 97 -4.75 0.25 19.73
N ASP A 98 -5.71 0.04 18.84
CA ASP A 98 -6.71 1.04 18.47
C ASP A 98 -7.96 0.89 19.36
N PRO A 99 -8.28 1.87 20.23
CA PRO A 99 -9.44 1.80 21.12
C PRO A 99 -10.79 1.84 20.39
N SER A 100 -10.82 2.21 19.11
CA SER A 100 -12.03 2.14 18.27
C SER A 100 -12.31 0.73 17.74
N GLY A 101 -11.32 -0.18 17.82
CA GLY A 101 -11.41 -1.56 17.38
C GLY A 101 -12.03 -2.50 18.42
N SER A 102 -12.76 -3.51 17.94
CA SER A 102 -13.26 -4.62 18.76
C SER A 102 -12.26 -5.77 18.76
N LEU A 103 -11.90 -6.28 19.94
CA LEU A 103 -11.01 -7.43 20.09
C LEU A 103 -11.80 -8.72 20.29
N SER A 104 -11.39 -9.77 19.59
CA SER A 104 -11.98 -11.11 19.68
C SER A 104 -10.89 -12.14 19.96
N CYS A 105 -11.07 -12.90 21.04
CA CYS A 105 -10.29 -14.11 21.30
C CYS A 105 -10.85 -15.23 20.44
N VAL A 106 -10.02 -15.78 19.55
CA VAL A 106 -10.42 -16.80 18.58
C VAL A 106 -9.61 -18.07 18.75
N TYR A 107 -10.19 -19.20 18.33
CA TYR A 107 -9.48 -20.46 18.17
C TYR A 107 -9.56 -20.96 16.73
N TRP A 108 -8.55 -21.72 16.32
CA TRP A 108 -8.47 -22.30 14.99
C TRP A 108 -9.31 -23.57 14.90
N ASN A 109 -10.31 -23.58 14.03
CA ASN A 109 -11.14 -24.74 13.71
C ASN A 109 -10.93 -25.16 12.26
N ILE A 110 -9.97 -26.06 12.03
CA ILE A 110 -9.63 -26.69 10.73
C ILE A 110 -9.22 -25.68 9.64
N SER A 111 -10.13 -24.80 9.23
CA SER A 111 -9.99 -23.80 8.16
C SER A 111 -10.36 -22.38 8.57
N GLU A 112 -10.95 -22.15 9.74
CA GLU A 112 -11.45 -20.83 10.14
C GLU A 112 -11.15 -20.47 11.60
N TRP A 113 -11.13 -19.17 11.89
CA TRP A 113 -11.06 -18.64 13.25
C TRP A 113 -12.48 -18.49 13.82
N ILE A 114 -12.70 -19.03 15.02
CA ILE A 114 -14.02 -19.04 15.67
C ILE A 114 -13.90 -18.50 17.10
N VAL A 115 -14.93 -17.77 17.56
CA VAL A 115 -14.99 -17.17 18.91
C VAL A 115 -15.67 -18.12 19.92
N ASP A 116 -16.36 -19.15 19.46
CA ASP A 116 -17.15 -20.06 20.30
C ASP A 116 -16.35 -20.65 21.48
N GLY A 117 -16.92 -20.53 22.67
CA GLY A 117 -16.29 -20.94 23.91
C GLY A 117 -15.13 -20.05 24.39
N CYS A 118 -14.88 -18.90 23.78
CA CYS A 118 -13.84 -17.95 24.14
C CYS A 118 -14.39 -16.52 24.34
N SER A 119 -13.88 -15.80 25.34
CA SER A 119 -14.26 -14.42 25.61
C SER A 119 -13.09 -13.57 26.08
N VAL A 120 -13.14 -12.26 25.79
CA VAL A 120 -12.21 -11.28 26.34
C VAL A 120 -12.64 -10.97 27.77
N LEU A 121 -11.73 -11.12 28.73
CA LEU A 121 -11.96 -10.73 30.12
C LEU A 121 -11.53 -9.28 30.39
N MET A 122 -10.35 -8.91 29.88
CA MET A 122 -9.77 -7.59 30.09
C MET A 122 -8.79 -7.26 28.96
N THR A 123 -8.75 -6.00 28.57
CA THR A 123 -7.77 -5.46 27.62
C THR A 123 -7.14 -4.20 28.22
N ASN A 124 -5.84 -4.04 27.99
CA ASN A 124 -5.11 -2.80 28.19
C ASN A 124 -4.33 -2.47 26.90
N SER A 125 -3.65 -1.33 26.85
CA SER A 125 -2.87 -0.89 25.67
C SER A 125 -1.83 -1.91 25.20
N SER A 126 -1.28 -2.71 26.12
CA SER A 126 -0.15 -3.60 25.86
C SER A 126 -0.51 -5.10 25.83
N TYR A 127 -1.67 -5.51 26.34
CA TYR A 127 -2.04 -6.92 26.42
C TYR A 127 -3.55 -7.12 26.58
N THR A 128 -4.01 -8.32 26.21
CA THR A 128 -5.38 -8.80 26.43
C THR A 128 -5.37 -10.13 27.16
N VAL A 129 -6.32 -10.29 28.07
CA VAL A 129 -6.61 -11.55 28.78
C VAL A 129 -7.88 -12.15 28.21
N CYS A 130 -7.76 -13.39 27.75
CA CYS A 130 -8.86 -14.19 27.21
C CYS A 130 -9.18 -15.36 28.14
N SER A 131 -10.44 -15.78 28.17
CA SER A 131 -10.93 -16.96 28.88
C SER A 131 -11.59 -17.91 27.89
N CYS A 132 -11.12 -19.16 27.82
CA CYS A 132 -11.70 -20.18 26.95
C CYS A 132 -12.07 -21.46 27.71
N VAL A 133 -13.12 -22.14 27.27
CA VAL A 133 -13.65 -23.36 27.91
C VAL A 133 -13.08 -24.65 27.33
N HIS A 134 -12.17 -24.54 26.36
CA HIS A 134 -11.49 -25.66 25.70
C HIS A 134 -10.01 -25.35 25.49
N LEU A 135 -9.27 -26.37 25.05
CA LEU A 135 -7.86 -26.27 24.69
C LEU A 135 -7.72 -26.45 23.18
N SER A 136 -7.05 -25.51 22.54
CA SER A 136 -6.90 -25.47 21.09
C SER A 136 -5.69 -24.58 20.73
N THR A 137 -5.66 -24.15 19.47
CA THR A 137 -4.77 -23.12 18.96
C THR A 137 -5.51 -21.79 18.93
N PHE A 138 -5.01 -20.79 19.63
CA PHE A 138 -5.68 -19.50 19.85
C PHE A 138 -4.90 -18.33 19.26
N ALA A 139 -5.62 -17.24 19.02
CA ALA A 139 -5.05 -15.95 18.65
C ALA A 139 -6.00 -14.81 19.04
N LEU A 140 -5.49 -13.58 19.04
CA LEU A 140 -6.26 -12.36 19.31
C LEU A 140 -6.41 -11.54 18.02
N ILE A 141 -7.63 -11.37 17.51
CA ILE A 141 -7.91 -10.58 16.31
C ILE A 141 -8.62 -9.29 16.69
N MET A 142 -8.17 -8.17 16.15
CA MET A 142 -8.87 -6.88 16.22
C MET A 142 -9.65 -6.65 14.94
N GLN A 143 -10.90 -6.22 15.09
CA GLN A 143 -11.77 -5.76 14.03
C GLN A 143 -11.97 -4.26 14.18
N THR A 144 -11.43 -3.50 13.25
CA THR A 144 -11.72 -2.07 13.15
C THR A 144 -12.71 -1.86 12.01
N SER A 145 -13.60 -0.87 12.15
CA SER A 145 -14.30 -0.34 10.98
C SER A 145 -13.24 0.06 9.96
N ARG A 146 -13.49 -0.16 8.66
CA ARG A 146 -12.64 0.48 7.64
C ARG A 146 -12.52 1.95 8.03
N PRO A 147 -11.30 2.51 8.16
CA PRO A 147 -11.16 3.94 8.31
C PRO A 147 -12.01 4.54 7.20
N ALA A 148 -12.86 5.52 7.54
CA ALA A 148 -13.55 6.30 6.52
C ALA A 148 -12.46 6.71 5.52
N GLU A 149 -12.54 6.19 4.29
CA GLU A 149 -11.60 6.57 3.26
C GLU A 149 -11.51 8.10 3.25
N SER A 150 -10.28 8.59 3.26
CA SER A 150 -9.91 10.00 3.11
C SER A 150 -10.97 10.79 2.35
N ASP A 151 -11.57 11.80 3.00
CA ASP A 151 -12.53 12.77 2.47
C ASP A 151 -13.09 12.42 1.08
N SER A 152 -14.23 11.72 1.04
CA SER A 152 -14.98 11.41 -0.19
C SER A 152 -15.18 12.63 -1.11
N GLN A 153 -15.13 13.84 -0.56
CA GLN A 153 -15.13 15.10 -1.28
C GLN A 153 -13.86 15.35 -2.09
N LEU A 154 -12.67 15.04 -1.57
CA LEU A 154 -11.39 15.20 -2.27
C LEU A 154 -11.26 14.21 -3.41
N ASP A 155 -11.68 12.96 -3.22
CA ASP A 155 -11.67 11.95 -4.28
C ASP A 155 -12.66 12.29 -5.40
N LEU A 156 -13.85 12.77 -5.05
CA LEU A 156 -14.82 13.27 -6.01
C LEU A 156 -14.28 14.49 -6.77
N LEU A 157 -13.65 15.43 -6.06
CA LEU A 157 -13.04 16.62 -6.67
C LEU A 157 -11.92 16.22 -7.64
N ASN A 158 -11.01 15.34 -7.22
CA ASN A 158 -9.93 14.82 -8.06
C ASN A 158 -10.49 14.14 -9.32
N LEU A 159 -11.51 13.29 -9.17
CA LEU A 159 -12.17 12.64 -10.31
C LEU A 159 -12.75 13.66 -11.29
N VAL A 160 -13.47 14.66 -10.79
CA VAL A 160 -14.06 15.73 -11.62
C VAL A 160 -12.96 16.52 -12.33
N CYS A 161 -11.91 16.94 -11.62
CA CYS A 161 -10.78 17.66 -12.20
C CYS A 161 -10.09 16.86 -13.31
N VAL A 162 -9.87 15.56 -13.11
CA VAL A 162 -9.26 14.69 -14.12
C VAL A 162 -10.15 14.56 -15.35
N ILE A 163 -11.47 14.32 -15.18
CA ILE A 163 -12.41 14.22 -16.30
C ILE A 163 -12.44 15.52 -17.11
N VAL A 164 -12.55 16.67 -16.41
CA VAL A 164 -12.54 17.98 -17.04
C VAL A 164 -11.23 18.20 -17.82
N GLY A 165 -10.08 17.87 -17.22
CA GLY A 165 -8.78 17.93 -17.89
C GLY A 165 -8.71 17.07 -19.16
N LEU A 166 -9.21 15.82 -19.10
CA LEU A 166 -9.28 14.91 -20.26
C LEU A 166 -10.12 15.49 -21.41
N VAL A 167 -11.25 16.12 -21.10
CA VAL A 167 -12.10 16.79 -22.10
C VAL A 167 -11.32 17.93 -22.76
N PHE A 168 -10.66 18.79 -21.98
CA PHE A 168 -9.89 19.91 -22.53
C PHE A 168 -8.69 19.45 -23.37
N PHE A 169 -7.92 18.45 -22.93
CA PHE A 169 -6.82 17.90 -23.74
C PHE A 169 -7.32 17.28 -25.04
N SER A 170 -8.46 16.58 -25.00
CA SER A 170 -9.08 15.98 -26.19
C SER A 170 -9.57 17.06 -27.17
N LEU A 171 -10.23 18.10 -26.66
CA LEU A 171 -10.66 19.24 -27.47
C LEU A 171 -9.48 19.97 -28.10
N ALA A 172 -8.40 20.21 -27.34
CA ALA A 172 -7.19 20.85 -27.86
C ALA A 172 -6.57 20.03 -29.02
N LEU A 173 -6.45 18.70 -28.85
CA LEU A 173 -5.97 17.82 -29.91
C LEU A 173 -6.89 17.80 -31.12
N LEU A 174 -8.21 17.82 -30.90
CA LEU A 174 -9.20 17.90 -31.98
C LEU A 174 -9.06 19.22 -32.75
N THR A 175 -8.93 20.36 -32.05
CA THR A 175 -8.67 21.66 -32.67
C THR A 175 -7.37 21.63 -33.47
N PHE A 176 -6.29 21.08 -32.92
CA PHE A 176 -5.04 20.94 -33.66
C PHE A 176 -5.19 20.05 -34.88
N ALA A 177 -5.94 18.95 -34.82
CA ALA A 177 -6.16 18.07 -35.97
C ALA A 177 -6.97 18.76 -37.08
N LEU A 178 -8.03 19.48 -36.71
CA LEU A 178 -8.89 20.22 -37.64
C LEU A 178 -8.16 21.43 -38.26
N CYS A 179 -7.38 22.16 -37.47
CA CYS A 179 -6.68 23.37 -37.92
C CYS A 179 -5.34 23.08 -38.62
N GLN A 180 -4.63 21.99 -38.29
CA GLN A 180 -3.41 21.57 -39.01
C GLN A 180 -3.71 21.15 -40.45
N TRP A 181 -4.93 20.71 -40.74
CA TRP A 181 -5.39 20.55 -42.12
C TRP A 181 -5.21 21.84 -42.95
N SER A 182 -5.24 23.01 -42.30
CA SER A 182 -5.27 24.32 -42.96
C SER A 182 -3.99 25.17 -42.82
N SER A 183 -2.99 24.81 -42.00
CA SER A 183 -1.91 25.75 -41.65
C SER A 183 -0.52 25.11 -41.44
N GLY A 184 0.50 25.71 -42.07
CA GLY A 184 1.91 25.33 -42.00
C GLY A 184 2.66 25.73 -40.71
N VAL A 185 1.99 25.73 -39.55
CA VAL A 185 2.59 26.04 -38.23
C VAL A 185 2.91 24.75 -37.48
N ASN A 186 4.16 24.59 -37.02
CA ASN A 186 4.63 23.38 -36.35
C ASN A 186 4.31 23.38 -34.83
N ASN A 187 3.18 22.78 -34.44
CA ASN A 187 2.74 22.67 -33.03
C ASN A 187 3.24 21.38 -32.33
N LEU A 188 4.35 20.79 -32.78
CA LEU A 188 4.81 19.47 -32.33
C LEU A 188 4.93 19.34 -30.81
N ALA A 189 5.57 20.30 -30.13
CA ALA A 189 5.76 20.23 -28.68
C ALA A 189 4.41 20.22 -27.94
N ARG A 190 3.51 21.16 -28.27
CA ARG A 190 2.15 21.27 -27.70
C ARG A 190 1.34 19.99 -27.85
N ILE A 191 1.40 19.39 -29.04
CA ILE A 191 0.70 18.14 -29.35
C ILE A 191 1.26 17.00 -28.49
N ASN A 192 2.59 16.88 -28.37
CA ASN A 192 3.20 15.85 -27.54
C ASN A 192 2.89 16.01 -26.04
N ILE A 193 2.80 17.24 -25.51
CA ILE A 193 2.33 17.50 -24.13
C ILE A 193 0.91 16.97 -23.96
N CYS A 194 0.00 17.38 -24.84
CA CYS A 194 -1.41 16.99 -24.77
C CYS A 194 -1.57 15.48 -24.85
N ILE A 195 -0.87 14.80 -25.77
CA ILE A 195 -0.91 13.33 -25.91
C ILE A 195 -0.34 12.66 -24.65
N SER A 196 0.83 13.09 -24.16
CA SER A 196 1.47 12.49 -22.99
C SER A 196 0.57 12.58 -21.76
N LEU A 197 0.00 13.76 -21.49
CA LEU A 197 -0.89 13.98 -20.35
C LEU A 197 -2.24 13.27 -20.52
N LEU A 198 -2.82 13.25 -21.72
CA LEU A 198 -4.06 12.53 -21.99
C LEU A 198 -3.88 11.03 -21.69
N LEU A 199 -2.82 10.42 -22.22
CA LEU A 199 -2.52 9.02 -21.99
C LEU A 199 -2.21 8.73 -20.50
N ALA A 200 -1.47 9.62 -19.82
CA ALA A 200 -1.17 9.47 -18.40
C ALA A 200 -2.44 9.43 -17.55
N HIS A 201 -3.34 10.40 -17.74
CA HIS A 201 -4.59 10.50 -16.98
C HIS A 201 -5.57 9.37 -17.33
N LEU A 202 -5.69 8.98 -18.60
CA LEU A 202 -6.50 7.82 -19.00
C LEU A 202 -5.97 6.53 -18.37
N LEU A 203 -4.66 6.29 -18.44
CA LEU A 203 -4.07 5.10 -17.86
C LEU A 203 -4.20 5.11 -16.32
N PHE A 204 -4.08 6.27 -15.67
CA PHE A 204 -4.33 6.39 -14.23
C PHE A 204 -5.78 6.03 -13.88
N LEU A 205 -6.78 6.58 -14.57
CA LEU A 205 -8.19 6.24 -14.34
C LEU A 205 -8.48 4.76 -14.59
N LEU A 206 -7.94 4.19 -15.66
CA LEU A 206 -8.10 2.76 -15.96
C LEU A 206 -7.46 1.90 -14.87
N THR A 207 -6.28 2.29 -14.38
CA THR A 207 -5.59 1.58 -13.30
C THR A 207 -6.43 1.58 -12.03
N GLN A 208 -6.99 2.72 -11.65
CA GLN A 208 -7.89 2.82 -10.49
C GLN A 208 -9.17 1.99 -10.69
N ARG A 209 -9.78 2.05 -11.88
CA ARG A 209 -11.02 1.33 -12.18
C ARG A 209 -10.85 -0.19 -12.15
N PHE A 210 -9.70 -0.70 -12.59
CA PHE A 210 -9.40 -2.13 -12.66
C PHE A 210 -8.40 -2.60 -11.59
N LEU A 211 -8.19 -1.80 -10.53
CA LEU A 211 -7.16 -2.04 -9.53
C LEU A 211 -7.29 -3.42 -8.85
N SER A 212 -8.52 -3.86 -8.58
CA SER A 212 -8.78 -5.17 -7.97
C SER A 212 -8.33 -6.35 -8.83
N LEU A 213 -8.33 -6.21 -10.17
CA LEU A 213 -7.85 -7.23 -11.11
C LEU A 213 -6.34 -7.12 -11.35
N ILE A 214 -5.79 -5.91 -11.35
CA ILE A 214 -4.38 -5.65 -11.68
C ILE A 214 -3.46 -5.98 -10.50
N ARG A 215 -3.88 -5.65 -9.28
CA ARG A 215 -3.11 -5.85 -8.04
C ARG A 215 -2.55 -7.27 -7.83
N PRO A 216 -3.31 -8.38 -8.03
CA PRO A 216 -2.74 -9.72 -7.86
C PRO A 216 -1.61 -10.03 -8.87
N GLN A 217 -1.53 -9.30 -9.99
CA GLN A 217 -0.49 -9.43 -10.99
C GLN A 217 0.61 -8.39 -10.76
N GLN A 218 1.55 -8.71 -9.88
CA GLN A 218 2.60 -7.78 -9.44
C GLN A 218 3.46 -7.23 -10.60
N VAL A 219 3.72 -8.04 -11.63
CA VAL A 219 4.45 -7.60 -12.83
C VAL A 219 3.67 -6.56 -13.61
N LEU A 220 2.36 -6.76 -13.80
CA LEU A 220 1.50 -5.83 -14.54
C LEU A 220 1.41 -4.47 -13.82
N CYS A 221 1.22 -4.51 -12.50
CA CYS A 221 1.20 -3.32 -11.64
C CYS A 221 2.51 -2.52 -11.73
N THR A 222 3.66 -3.23 -11.77
CA THR A 222 4.99 -2.62 -11.93
C THR A 222 5.15 -1.94 -13.29
N VAL A 223 4.77 -2.63 -14.37
CA VAL A 223 4.84 -2.09 -15.74
C VAL A 223 3.96 -0.87 -15.91
N ILE A 224 2.72 -0.93 -15.42
CA ILE A 224 1.78 0.20 -15.44
C ILE A 224 2.37 1.38 -14.69
N SER A 225 2.88 1.18 -13.47
CA SER A 225 3.50 2.24 -12.68
C SER A 225 4.71 2.87 -13.39
N GLY A 226 5.55 2.07 -14.05
CA GLY A 226 6.67 2.55 -14.86
C GLY A 226 6.21 3.38 -16.06
N LEU A 227 5.19 2.93 -16.78
CA LEU A 227 4.61 3.64 -17.92
C LEU A 227 3.97 4.97 -17.48
N LEU A 228 3.29 4.97 -16.34
CA LEU A 228 2.67 6.15 -15.76
C LEU A 228 3.74 7.19 -15.36
N HIS A 229 4.82 6.76 -14.71
CA HIS A 229 5.98 7.61 -14.42
C HIS A 229 6.56 8.24 -15.71
N PHE A 230 6.77 7.43 -16.74
CA PHE A 230 7.27 7.90 -18.03
C PHE A 230 6.36 8.95 -18.69
N LEU A 231 5.04 8.70 -18.75
CA LEU A 231 4.10 9.59 -19.42
C LEU A 231 4.00 10.96 -18.73
N PHE A 232 3.94 10.99 -17.40
CA PHE A 232 3.94 12.25 -16.65
C PHE A 232 5.26 13.01 -16.83
N LEU A 233 6.40 12.33 -16.67
CA LEU A 233 7.71 12.96 -16.85
C LEU A 233 7.91 13.50 -18.28
N SER A 234 7.49 12.74 -19.28
CA SER A 234 7.46 13.16 -20.68
C SER A 234 6.66 14.45 -20.86
N GLY A 235 5.48 14.57 -20.24
CA GLY A 235 4.68 15.80 -20.26
C GLY A 235 5.45 17.02 -19.75
N PHE A 236 6.16 16.90 -18.62
CA PHE A 236 6.98 17.99 -18.07
C PHE A 236 8.18 18.35 -18.96
N VAL A 237 8.84 17.35 -19.55
CA VAL A 237 9.96 17.58 -20.48
C VAL A 237 9.48 18.29 -21.75
N TRP A 238 8.33 17.91 -22.28
CA TRP A 238 7.75 18.58 -23.44
C TRP A 238 7.29 20.01 -23.13
N MET A 239 6.77 20.25 -21.92
CA MET A 239 6.46 21.60 -21.43
C MET A 239 7.72 22.47 -21.34
N PHE A 240 8.84 21.92 -20.90
CA PHE A 240 10.13 22.60 -20.94
C PHE A 240 10.56 22.94 -22.37
N ILE A 241 10.51 21.96 -23.28
CA ILE A 241 10.86 22.17 -24.69
C ILE A 241 9.98 23.26 -25.32
N GLU A 242 8.67 23.25 -25.06
CA GLU A 242 7.77 24.30 -25.53
C GLU A 242 8.18 25.68 -25.00
N ALA A 243 8.45 25.81 -23.70
CA ALA A 243 8.89 27.06 -23.10
C ALA A 243 10.17 27.61 -23.77
N VAL A 244 11.13 26.73 -24.06
CA VAL A 244 12.37 27.09 -24.78
C VAL A 244 12.09 27.50 -26.23
N LEU A 245 11.21 26.78 -26.94
CA LEU A 245 10.83 27.10 -28.32
C LEU A 245 10.12 28.46 -28.40
N LEU A 246 9.23 28.76 -27.46
CA LEU A 246 8.56 30.07 -27.36
C LEU A 246 9.56 31.19 -27.08
N PHE A 247 10.49 30.98 -26.14
CA PHE A 247 11.55 31.94 -25.84
C PHE A 247 12.41 32.28 -27.07
N ILE A 248 12.85 31.26 -27.80
CA ILE A 248 13.65 31.44 -29.02
C ILE A 248 12.83 32.17 -30.08
N CYS A 249 11.54 31.85 -30.24
CA CYS A 249 10.64 32.53 -31.16
C CYS A 249 10.54 34.03 -30.84
N VAL A 250 10.30 34.40 -29.57
CA VAL A 250 10.19 35.80 -29.12
C VAL A 250 11.50 36.56 -29.36
N LYS A 251 12.65 35.99 -28.99
CA LYS A 251 13.96 36.64 -29.19
C LYS A 251 14.37 36.77 -30.65
N ASN A 252 14.06 35.76 -31.48
CA ASN A 252 14.35 35.84 -32.91
C ASN A 252 13.43 36.82 -33.65
N LEU A 253 12.20 37.05 -33.17
CA LEU A 253 11.34 38.12 -33.70
C LEU A 253 11.95 39.51 -33.45
N SER A 254 12.81 39.67 -32.43
CA SER A 254 13.59 40.89 -32.19
C SER A 254 14.82 41.03 -33.13
N GLN A 255 15.27 39.97 -33.80
CA GLN A 255 16.50 39.98 -34.59
C GLN A 255 16.21 39.53 -36.02
N ILE A 256 15.97 40.51 -36.90
CA ILE A 256 15.52 40.37 -38.28
C ILE A 256 16.33 39.30 -39.05
N SER A 257 15.61 38.28 -39.54
CA SER A 257 15.96 37.32 -40.58
C SER A 257 17.16 36.40 -40.36
N SER A 258 16.85 35.10 -40.20
CA SER A 258 17.46 34.12 -41.10
C SER A 258 16.55 32.92 -41.36
N LYS A 259 15.94 32.94 -42.54
CA LYS A 259 15.47 31.76 -43.27
C LYS A 259 16.53 30.65 -43.14
N LYS A 260 16.07 29.40 -42.94
CA LYS A 260 16.79 28.13 -43.23
C LYS A 260 17.50 27.42 -42.05
N ARG A 261 16.86 27.30 -40.87
CA ARG A 261 17.27 26.30 -39.83
C ARG A 261 16.12 25.79 -38.95
N GLU A 262 14.93 25.60 -39.53
CA GLU A 262 13.71 25.28 -38.75
C GLU A 262 13.32 23.79 -38.77
N VAL A 263 13.82 23.02 -39.74
CA VAL A 263 13.41 21.61 -39.94
C VAL A 263 14.39 20.61 -39.30
N LEU A 264 15.68 20.96 -39.16
CA LEU A 264 16.70 20.00 -38.69
C LEU A 264 16.78 19.84 -37.17
N SER A 265 16.24 20.79 -36.39
CA SER A 265 16.27 20.71 -34.92
C SER A 265 15.03 20.02 -34.32
N SER A 266 13.90 19.96 -35.04
CA SER A 266 12.63 19.48 -34.49
C SER A 266 12.65 17.98 -34.19
N ARG A 267 13.22 17.14 -35.07
CA ARG A 267 13.36 15.69 -34.80
C ARG A 267 14.40 15.39 -33.72
N PHE A 268 15.50 16.15 -33.66
CA PHE A 268 16.54 15.94 -32.66
C PHE A 268 16.06 16.30 -31.25
N LEU A 269 15.32 17.41 -31.10
CA LEU A 269 14.64 17.78 -29.86
C LEU A 269 13.57 16.76 -29.44
N CYS A 270 12.87 16.16 -30.41
CA CYS A 270 11.91 15.09 -30.18
C CYS A 270 12.57 13.84 -29.58
N VAL A 271 13.71 13.43 -30.13
CA VAL A 271 14.49 12.31 -29.61
C VAL A 271 15.02 12.64 -28.22
N ILE A 272 15.52 13.85 -27.98
CA ILE A 272 16.04 14.28 -26.67
C ILE A 272 14.95 14.24 -25.60
N GLY A 273 13.75 14.74 -25.88
CA GLY A 273 12.67 14.84 -24.90
C GLY A 273 12.25 13.47 -24.36
N TYR A 274 11.94 12.54 -25.26
CA TYR A 274 11.56 11.18 -24.87
C TYR A 274 12.75 10.38 -24.33
N ALA A 275 13.96 10.56 -24.88
CA ALA A 275 15.15 9.87 -24.38
C ALA A 275 15.47 10.27 -22.93
N PHE A 276 15.34 11.55 -22.59
CA PHE A 276 15.55 12.01 -21.22
C PHE A 276 14.56 11.34 -20.24
N ALA A 277 13.26 11.39 -20.54
CA ALA A 277 12.25 10.75 -19.70
C ALA A 277 12.48 9.23 -19.56
N LEU A 278 12.88 8.57 -20.66
CA LEU A 278 13.18 7.15 -20.66
C LEU A 278 14.40 6.82 -19.79
N VAL A 279 15.49 7.58 -19.90
CA VAL A 279 16.71 7.38 -19.09
C VAL A 279 16.40 7.50 -17.61
N VAL A 280 15.64 8.51 -17.19
CA VAL A 280 15.25 8.69 -15.78
C VAL A 280 14.46 7.49 -15.26
N VAL A 281 13.50 6.99 -16.04
CA VAL A 281 12.69 5.82 -15.66
C VAL A 281 13.54 4.55 -15.61
N CYS A 282 14.40 4.31 -16.61
CA CYS A 282 15.30 3.15 -16.63
C CYS A 282 16.27 3.15 -15.44
N VAL A 283 16.85 4.31 -15.09
CA VAL A 283 17.71 4.45 -13.91
C VAL A 283 16.92 4.21 -12.63
N SER A 284 15.70 4.74 -12.53
CA SER A 284 14.83 4.56 -11.36
C SER A 284 14.48 3.08 -11.13
N VAL A 285 14.12 2.36 -12.21
CA VAL A 285 13.83 0.91 -12.18
C VAL A 285 15.10 0.11 -11.85
N GLY A 286 16.25 0.49 -12.42
CA GLY A 286 17.52 -0.21 -12.19
C GLY A 286 18.05 -0.06 -10.76
N LEU A 287 17.85 1.10 -10.13
CA LEU A 287 18.30 1.35 -8.75
C LEU A 287 17.35 0.79 -7.70
N VAL A 288 16.03 0.93 -7.90
CA VAL A 288 15.03 0.54 -6.90
C VAL A 288 13.81 -0.09 -7.61
N PRO A 289 13.92 -1.35 -8.08
CA PRO A 289 12.81 -2.03 -8.74
C PRO A 289 11.62 -2.23 -7.79
N GLU A 290 11.88 -2.42 -6.49
CA GLU A 290 10.85 -2.58 -5.45
C GLU A 290 10.04 -1.29 -5.18
N GLY A 291 10.51 -0.15 -5.71
CA GLY A 291 9.86 1.16 -5.58
C GLY A 291 8.64 1.33 -6.47
N TYR A 292 8.45 0.44 -7.45
CA TYR A 292 7.28 0.40 -8.32
C TYR A 292 6.28 -0.65 -7.83
N GLY A 293 4.99 -0.32 -7.79
CA GLY A 293 3.93 -1.24 -7.36
C GLY A 293 3.53 -1.07 -5.89
N SER A 294 2.91 0.07 -5.56
CA SER A 294 2.21 0.32 -4.29
C SER A 294 0.78 -0.25 -4.28
N GLU A 295 0.03 -0.05 -3.18
CA GLU A 295 -1.38 -0.45 -3.06
C GLU A 295 -2.27 0.06 -4.20
N HIS A 296 -1.93 1.22 -4.77
CA HIS A 296 -2.63 1.86 -5.89
C HIS A 296 -1.96 1.64 -7.26
N CYS A 297 -1.03 0.69 -7.38
CA CYS A 297 -0.22 0.47 -8.58
C CYS A 297 0.47 1.73 -9.10
N TRP A 298 1.04 2.49 -8.18
CA TRP A 298 1.84 3.69 -8.44
C TRP A 298 3.23 3.57 -7.79
N ILE A 299 4.05 4.61 -7.96
CA ILE A 299 5.36 4.77 -7.32
C ILE A 299 5.16 4.82 -5.80
N LYS A 300 5.94 4.04 -5.06
CA LYS A 300 5.93 4.06 -3.59
C LYS A 300 6.53 5.37 -3.08
N ILE A 301 5.90 5.94 -2.05
CA ILE A 301 6.38 7.15 -1.36
C ILE A 301 7.49 6.77 -0.35
N ASP A 302 7.56 5.50 0.02
CA ASP A 302 8.51 4.97 0.98
C ASP A 302 9.97 5.22 0.57
N LYS A 303 10.81 5.52 1.57
CA LYS A 303 12.26 5.74 1.43
C LYS A 303 12.65 6.88 0.46
N GLY A 304 11.73 7.81 0.18
CA GLY A 304 12.00 8.98 -0.65
C GLY A 304 12.10 8.67 -2.15
N PHE A 305 11.65 7.50 -2.60
CA PHE A 305 11.70 7.13 -4.03
C PHE A 305 10.89 8.09 -4.91
N ILE A 306 9.87 8.75 -4.36
CA ILE A 306 9.12 9.82 -5.04
C ILE A 306 10.01 10.96 -5.57
N TRP A 307 11.20 11.18 -5.00
CA TRP A 307 12.18 12.16 -5.49
C TRP A 307 12.74 11.82 -6.87
N SER A 308 12.65 10.57 -7.33
CA SER A 308 13.01 10.19 -8.70
C SER A 308 12.14 10.92 -9.73
N PHE A 309 10.89 11.23 -9.36
CA PHE A 309 9.94 11.98 -10.18
C PHE A 309 9.97 13.47 -9.85
N LEU A 310 9.83 13.82 -8.56
CA LEU A 310 9.76 15.22 -8.11
C LEU A 310 11.04 16.00 -8.41
N GLY A 311 12.22 15.38 -8.27
CA GLY A 311 13.50 16.04 -8.50
C GLY A 311 13.62 16.66 -9.91
N PRO A 312 13.50 15.86 -10.98
CA PRO A 312 13.51 16.37 -12.35
C PRO A 312 12.44 17.44 -12.61
N VAL A 313 11.22 17.24 -12.08
CA VAL A 313 10.11 18.19 -12.24
C VAL A 313 10.42 19.53 -11.59
N CYS A 314 10.92 19.54 -10.35
CA CYS A 314 11.31 20.76 -9.65
C CYS A 314 12.39 21.54 -10.41
N VAL A 315 13.42 20.85 -10.93
CA VAL A 315 14.47 21.50 -11.73
C VAL A 315 13.88 22.14 -12.99
N ILE A 316 13.02 21.42 -13.72
CA ILE A 316 12.35 21.94 -14.92
C ILE A 316 11.52 23.20 -14.59
N LEU A 317 10.74 23.16 -13.51
CA LEU A 317 9.90 24.27 -13.10
C LEU A 317 10.74 25.52 -12.74
N VAL A 318 11.83 25.35 -11.99
CA VAL A 318 12.74 26.46 -11.62
C VAL A 318 13.41 27.08 -12.85
N VAL A 319 13.84 26.25 -13.81
CA VAL A 319 14.45 26.78 -15.05
C VAL A 319 13.42 27.51 -15.91
N ASN A 320 12.19 27.01 -15.98
CA ASN A 320 11.11 27.67 -16.71
C ASN A 320 10.74 29.02 -16.08
N THR A 321 10.56 29.09 -14.75
CA THR A 321 10.19 30.35 -14.08
C THR A 321 11.30 31.39 -14.12
N SER A 322 12.57 30.99 -13.90
CA SER A 322 13.70 31.92 -13.95
C SER A 322 13.87 32.56 -15.33
N ARG A 323 13.64 31.81 -16.41
CA ARG A 323 13.66 32.37 -17.78
C ARG A 323 12.51 33.34 -18.04
N ILE A 324 11.30 33.01 -17.59
CA ILE A 324 10.14 33.92 -17.71
C ILE A 324 10.39 35.22 -16.94
N SER A 325 10.94 35.14 -15.72
CA SER A 325 11.27 36.34 -14.93
C SER A 325 12.32 37.21 -15.62
N HIS A 326 13.37 36.60 -16.19
CA HIS A 326 14.42 37.34 -16.89
C HIS A 326 13.91 38.07 -18.16
N ASP A 327 12.89 37.53 -18.83
CA ASP A 327 12.21 38.24 -19.94
C ASP A 327 11.38 39.42 -19.43
N PHE A 328 10.71 39.30 -18.28
CA PHE A 328 9.91 40.39 -17.70
C PHE A 328 10.76 41.55 -17.18
N TYR A 329 12.00 41.29 -16.75
CA TYR A 329 12.94 42.33 -16.31
C TYR A 329 13.68 43.04 -17.46
N LEU A 330 13.62 42.52 -18.69
CA LEU A 330 14.29 43.09 -19.87
C LEU A 330 13.37 43.88 -20.81
N TYR A 331 12.09 44.01 -20.45
CA TYR A 331 11.11 44.90 -21.07
C TYR A 331 10.77 46.04 -20.10
#